data_AF-D6PKK2-F1
#
_entry.id   AF-D6PKK2-F1
#
_cell.length_a   1.000
_cell.length_b   1.000
_cell.length_c   1.000
_cell.angle_alpha   90.00
_cell.angle_beta   90.00
_cell.angle_gamma   90.00
#
_symmetry.space_group_name_H-M   'P 1'
#
loop_
_entity.id
_entity.type
_entity.pdbx_description
1 polymer ?
#
loop_
_entity_poly.entity_id
_entity_poly.type
_entity_poly.pdbx_seq_one_letter_code
_entity_poly.pdbx_strand_id
1 'polypeptide(L)'
;MKFVDEIKIYLLEIAPMIKNSFFMSDDFGLVDCSLAPLLWRLKSLDFDLASNNKIISEYSERIFDREAFQESLTETEKELF
;
A
#
# COMPACT_ATOMS: atom_id res chain seq x y z
N MET A 1 -5.89 -7.63 -20.98
CA MET A 1 -5.43 -6.63 -19.99
C MET A 1 -4.16 -7.20 -19.34
N LYS A 2 -3.14 -6.39 -19.02
CA LYS A 2 -1.97 -6.92 -18.29
C LYS A 2 -2.37 -7.04 -16.82
N PHE A 3 -1.93 -8.09 -16.13
CA PHE A 3 -2.22 -8.35 -14.72
C PHE A 3 -1.96 -7.13 -13.80
N VAL A 4 -0.91 -6.37 -14.07
CA VAL A 4 -0.58 -5.16 -13.31
C VAL A 4 -1.68 -4.10 -13.41
N ASP A 5 -2.36 -3.98 -14.55
CA ASP A 5 -3.46 -3.02 -14.74
C ASP A 5 -4.70 -3.42 -13.92
N GLU A 6 -4.94 -4.72 -13.75
CA GLU A 6 -6.03 -5.24 -12.90
C GLU A 6 -5.80 -4.91 -11.43
N ILE A 7 -4.57 -5.12 -10.94
CA ILE A 7 -4.17 -4.77 -9.57
C ILE A 7 -4.36 -3.26 -9.32
N LYS A 8 -3.97 -2.42 -10.28
CA LYS A 8 -4.11 -0.96 -10.20
C LYS A 8 -5.57 -0.56 -10.05
N ILE A 9 -6.44 -1.08 -10.91
CA ILE A 9 -7.88 -0.80 -10.88
C ILE A 9 -8.47 -1.22 -9.53
N TYR A 10 -8.16 -2.44 -9.07
CA TYR A 10 -8.66 -2.95 -7.80
C TYR A 10 -8.28 -2.07 -6.61
N LEU A 11 -7.03 -1.64 -6.52
CA LEU A 11 -6.57 -0.76 -5.43
C LEU A 11 -7.28 0.60 -5.44
N LEU A 12 -7.53 1.17 -6.62
CA LEU A 12 -8.29 2.41 -6.77
C LEU A 12 -9.76 2.24 -6.37
N GLU A 13 -10.37 1.10 -6.70
CA GLU A 13 -11.76 0.79 -6.34
C GLU A 13 -11.96 0.64 -4.82
N ILE A 14 -10.98 0.09 -4.10
CA ILE A 14 -11.06 -0.07 -2.65
C ILE A 14 -10.61 1.17 -1.87
N ALA A 15 -10.04 2.19 -2.54
CA ALA A 15 -9.56 3.42 -1.89
C ALA A 15 -10.59 4.09 -0.96
N PRO A 16 -11.90 4.20 -1.34
CA PRO A 16 -12.92 4.82 -0.48
C PRO A 16 -13.22 4.03 0.81
N MET A 17 -12.74 2.78 0.91
CA MET A 17 -12.90 1.94 2.09
C MET A 17 -11.87 2.26 3.18
N ILE A 18 -10.80 2.99 2.85
CA ILE A 18 -9.85 3.53 3.82
C ILE A 18 -10.59 4.62 4.61
N LYS A 19 -10.91 4.35 5.87
CA LYS A 19 -11.69 5.25 6.74
C LYS A 19 -10.76 5.87 7.76
N ASN A 20 -10.76 7.20 7.84
CA ASN A 20 -9.96 8.02 8.77
C ASN A 20 -8.44 7.73 8.70
N SER A 21 -7.99 6.56 9.17
CA SER A 21 -6.58 6.18 9.30
C SER A 21 -6.22 4.86 8.61
N PHE A 22 -7.08 3.83 8.69
CA PHE A 22 -6.79 2.47 8.23
C PHE A 22 -7.96 1.85 7.46
N PHE A 23 -7.78 0.64 6.94
CA PHE A 23 -8.79 -0.01 6.12
C PHE A 23 -10.06 -0.31 6.92
N MET A 24 -11.16 0.38 6.59
CA MET A 24 -12.47 0.29 7.25
C MET A 24 -12.48 0.55 8.77
N SER A 25 -11.39 1.07 9.35
CA SER A 25 -11.17 1.15 10.80
C SER A 25 -10.27 2.34 11.16
N ASP A 26 -10.42 2.85 12.39
CA ASP A 26 -9.49 3.83 12.97
C ASP A 26 -8.23 3.18 13.55
N ASP A 27 -8.31 1.88 13.82
CA ASP A 27 -7.24 1.05 14.36
C ASP A 27 -6.62 0.18 13.26
N PHE A 28 -5.28 0.05 13.32
CA PHE A 28 -4.50 -0.83 12.43
C PHE A 28 -4.84 -2.30 12.68
N GLY A 29 -5.06 -3.06 11.62
CA GLY A 29 -5.46 -4.46 11.69
C GLY A 29 -4.85 -5.35 10.60
N LEU A 30 -5.34 -6.60 10.55
CA LEU A 30 -4.81 -7.63 9.66
C LEU A 30 -4.98 -7.30 8.17
N VAL A 31 -6.03 -6.54 7.81
CA VAL A 31 -6.24 -6.13 6.42
C VAL A 31 -5.14 -5.17 5.98
N ASP A 32 -4.75 -4.23 6.84
CA ASP A 32 -3.63 -3.31 6.58
C ASP A 32 -2.31 -4.08 6.42
N CYS A 33 -2.04 -5.04 7.32
CA CYS A 33 -0.87 -5.94 7.19
C CYS A 33 -0.87 -6.73 5.87
N SER A 34 -2.05 -7.12 5.39
CA SER A 34 -2.19 -7.91 4.16
C SER A 34 -1.99 -7.04 2.91
N LEU A 35 -2.39 -5.76 2.97
CA LEU A 35 -2.24 -4.81 1.88
C LEU A 35 -0.82 -4.22 1.80
N ALA A 36 -0.12 -4.06 2.93
CA ALA A 36 1.17 -3.39 3.00
C ALA A 36 2.23 -3.94 2.01
N PRO A 37 2.45 -5.27 1.91
CA PRO A 37 3.46 -5.82 1.01
C PRO A 37 3.10 -5.63 -0.47
N LEU A 38 1.81 -5.58 -0.79
CA LEU A 38 1.33 -5.30 -2.14
C LEU A 38 1.61 -3.84 -2.51
N LEU A 39 1.23 -2.92 -1.62
CA LEU A 39 1.45 -1.47 -1.80
C LEU A 39 2.93 -1.15 -1.94
N TRP A 40 3.78 -1.76 -1.11
CA TRP A 40 5.24 -1.58 -1.19
C TRP A 40 5.76 -1.91 -2.58
N ARG A 41 5.35 -3.05 -3.14
CA ARG A 41 5.85 -3.54 -4.44
C ARG A 41 5.34 -2.76 -5.64
N LEU A 42 4.31 -1.93 -5.53
CA LEU A 42 3.72 -1.23 -6.68
C LEU A 42 4.72 -0.33 -7.40
N LYS A 43 5.64 0.31 -6.67
CA LYS A 43 6.65 1.17 -7.27
C LYS A 43 7.63 0.37 -8.15
N SER A 44 7.82 -0.92 -7.90
CA SER A 44 8.61 -1.82 -8.76
C SER A 44 7.87 -2.27 -10.02
N LEU A 45 6.57 -2.00 -10.11
CA LEU A 45 5.70 -2.30 -11.24
C LEU A 45 5.39 -1.05 -12.08
N ASP A 46 6.25 -0.03 -12.00
CA ASP A 46 6.07 1.28 -12.64
C ASP A 46 4.72 1.93 -12.29
N PHE A 47 4.26 1.73 -11.05
CA PHE A 47 3.05 2.37 -10.53
C PHE A 47 3.39 3.28 -9.37
N ASP A 48 3.26 4.58 -9.61
CA ASP A 48 3.42 5.60 -8.59
C ASP A 48 2.07 5.91 -7.93
N LEU A 49 1.97 5.66 -6.62
CA LEU A 49 0.75 5.90 -5.84
C LEU A 49 0.44 7.39 -5.70
N ALA A 50 1.47 8.23 -5.56
CA ALA A 50 1.31 9.66 -5.29
C ALA A 50 0.66 10.40 -6.45
N SER A 51 0.96 9.98 -7.69
CA SER A 51 0.36 10.55 -8.90
C SER A 51 -1.05 10.05 -9.19
N ASN A 52 -1.47 8.91 -8.63
CA ASN A 52 -2.74 8.27 -8.99
C ASN A 52 -3.84 8.40 -7.92
N ASN A 53 -3.51 8.41 -6.62
CA ASN A 53 -4.52 8.55 -5.57
C ASN A 53 -3.92 9.01 -4.23
N LYS A 54 -4.25 10.22 -3.80
CA LYS A 54 -3.77 10.82 -2.55
C LYS A 54 -4.13 9.99 -1.31
N ILE A 55 -5.35 9.44 -1.23
CA ILE A 55 -5.82 8.67 -0.06
C ILE A 55 -4.97 7.40 0.10
N ILE A 56 -4.74 6.67 -0.99
CA ILE A 56 -3.91 5.46 -0.96
C ILE A 56 -2.45 5.81 -0.64
N SER A 57 -1.92 6.92 -1.19
CA SER A 57 -0.55 7.36 -0.91
C SER A 57 -0.35 7.62 0.58
N GLU A 58 -1.20 8.46 1.19
CA GLU A 58 -1.12 8.81 2.61
C GLU A 58 -1.34 7.59 3.52
N TYR A 59 -2.23 6.68 3.12
CA TYR A 59 -2.44 5.41 3.81
C TYR A 59 -1.22 4.49 3.75
N SER A 60 -0.59 4.37 2.58
CA SER A 60 0.60 3.54 2.37
C SER A 60 1.79 4.06 3.15
N GLU A 61 2.05 5.37 3.08
CA GLU A 61 3.11 6.04 3.85
C GLU A 61 2.95 5.80 5.35
N ARG A 62 1.72 5.96 5.88
CA ARG A 62 1.42 5.70 7.30
C ARG A 62 1.75 4.28 7.73
N ILE A 63 1.52 3.29 6.86
CA ILE A 63 1.85 1.89 7.14
C ILE A 63 3.36 1.69 7.05
N PHE A 64 4.01 2.25 6.03
CA PHE A 64 5.44 2.09 5.81
C PHE A 64 6.27 2.73 6.93
N ASP A 65 5.84 3.85 7.48
CA ASP A 65 6.53 4.52 8.59
C ASP A 65 6.50 3.75 9.92
N ARG A 66 5.72 2.67 10.01
CA ARG A 66 5.68 1.84 11.23
C ARG A 66 6.98 1.06 11.38
N GLU A 67 7.59 1.14 12.56
CA GLU A 67 8.79 0.37 12.92
C GLU A 67 8.63 -1.12 12.60
N ALA A 68 7.51 -1.73 12.99
CA ALA A 68 7.23 -3.13 12.69
C ALA A 68 7.19 -3.45 11.20
N PHE A 69 6.74 -2.52 10.35
CA PHE A 69 6.79 -2.74 8.89
C PHE A 69 8.23 -2.68 8.40
N GLN A 70 8.99 -1.66 8.79
CA GLN A 70 10.41 -1.51 8.41
C GLN A 70 11.29 -2.68 8.89
N GLU A 71 11.02 -3.22 10.06
CA GLU A 71 11.68 -4.41 10.60
C GLU A 71 11.27 -5.70 9.87
N SER A 72 10.04 -5.77 9.35
CA SER A 72 9.55 -6.93 8.61
C SER A 72 10.17 -7.08 7.21
N LEU A 73 10.69 -5.98 6.64
CA LEU A 73 11.28 -5.99 5.31
C LEU A 73 12.64 -6.70 5.30
N THR A 74 12.79 -7.64 4.37
CA THR A 74 14.08 -8.23 4.02
C THR A 74 14.99 -7.20 3.34
N GLU A 75 16.30 -7.48 3.26
CA GLU A 75 17.25 -6.61 2.55
C GLU A 75 16.83 -6.37 1.09
N THR A 76 16.43 -7.43 0.39
CA THR A 76 15.94 -7.33 -1.00
C THR A 76 14.69 -6.45 -1.12
N GLU A 77 13.78 -6.48 -0.14
CA GLU A 77 12.60 -5.61 -0.17
C GLU A 77 12.93 -4.16 0.13
N LYS A 78 13.95 -3.88 0.95
CA LYS A 78 14.43 -2.51 1.23
C LYS A 78 15.11 -1.89 0.00
N GLU A 79 15.80 -2.69 -0.78
CA GLU A 79 16.54 -2.27 -1.99
C GLU A 79 15.66 -2.12 -3.24
N LEU A 80 14.33 -2.34 -3.14
CA LEU A 80 13.43 -2.26 -4.29
C LEU A 80 13.39 -0.86 -4.94
N PHE A 81 13.77 0.21 -4.22
CA PHE A 81 13.66 1.61 -4.69
C PHE A 81 14.83 2.50 -4.29
#